data_AF-A0A5E4KYP4-F1
#
_entry.id   AF-A0A5E4KYP4-F1
#
_cell.length_a   1.000
_cell.length_b   1.000
_cell.length_c   1.000
_cell.angle_alpha   90.00
_cell.angle_beta   90.00
_cell.angle_gamma   90.00
#
_symmetry.space_group_name_H-M   'P 1'
#
loop_
_entity.id
_entity.type
_entity.pdbx_description
1 polymer ?
#
loop_
_entity_poly.entity_id
_entity_poly.type
_entity_poly.pdbx_seq_one_letter_code
_entity_poly.pdbx_strand_id
1 'polypeptide(L)' 'MTRREKSQKCISCGVNLIEHGYVRFPCPQCGTELGRCTACRHQSNTYKCPGCGFEGP' A
#
# COMPACT_ATOMS: atom_id res chain seq x y z
N MET A 1 0.32 16.22 18.66
CA MET A 1 -0.07 14.90 19.20
C MET A 1 -1.25 14.46 18.36
N THR A 2 -1.35 13.35 17.64
CA THR A 2 -0.67 12.07 17.40
C THR A 2 -1.09 11.77 15.93
N ARG A 3 -0.37 11.07 15.06
CA ARG A 3 0.03 9.68 15.17
C ARG A 3 0.81 9.37 13.90
N ARG A 4 2.01 8.83 14.08
CA ARG A 4 2.73 8.13 13.02
C ARG A 4 1.85 6.96 12.58
N GLU A 5 1.43 6.89 11.32
CA GLU A 5 0.79 5.68 10.78
C GLU A 5 1.44 5.30 9.45
N LYS A 6 2.73 4.94 9.56
CA LYS A 6 3.37 4.11 8.54
C LYS A 6 2.67 2.74 8.54
N SER A 7 2.33 2.25 7.34
CA SER A 7 1.81 0.90 7.05
C SER A 7 0.35 0.57 7.44
N GLN A 8 -0.48 1.57 7.76
CA GLN A 8 -1.94 1.39 7.89
C GLN A 8 -2.74 2.00 6.75
N LYS A 9 -2.12 2.50 5.67
CA LYS A 9 -2.85 3.09 4.55
C LYS A 9 -2.52 2.38 3.24
N CYS A 10 -3.54 2.16 2.42
CA CYS A 10 -3.35 1.64 1.08
C CYS A 10 -2.53 2.64 0.25
N ILE A 11 -1.50 2.17 -0.41
CA ILE A 11 -0.63 3.01 -1.25
C ILE A 11 -1.30 3.51 -2.55
N SER A 12 -2.39 2.89 -2.98
CA SER A 12 -3.13 3.28 -4.19
C SER A 12 -4.25 4.27 -3.90
N CYS A 13 -5.04 4.03 -2.85
CA CYS A 13 -6.25 4.82 -2.56
C CYS A 13 -6.18 5.59 -1.23
N GLY A 14 -5.14 5.41 -0.42
CA GLY A 14 -4.98 6.10 0.85
C GLY A 14 -5.95 5.67 1.96
N VAL A 15 -6.84 4.70 1.70
CA VAL A 15 -7.79 4.20 2.70
C VAL A 15 -7.06 3.53 3.85
N ASN A 16 -7.58 3.68 5.06
CA ASN A 16 -7.02 3.01 6.22
C ASN A 16 -7.28 1.50 6.13
N LEU A 17 -6.22 0.72 6.25
CA LEU A 17 -6.17 -0.74 6.30
C LEU A 17 -6.59 -1.22 7.71
N ILE A 18 -7.75 -0.74 8.18
CA ILE A 18 -8.29 -1.04 9.53
C ILE A 18 -8.97 -2.42 9.51
N GLU A 19 -9.51 -2.84 8.36
CA GLU A 19 -10.34 -4.03 8.24
C GLU A 19 -9.66 -5.19 7.51
N HIS A 20 -10.05 -6.41 7.89
CA HIS A 20 -9.53 -7.68 7.41
C HIS A 20 -9.57 -7.77 5.87
N GLY A 21 -8.45 -8.12 5.25
CA GLY A 21 -8.33 -8.32 3.79
C GLY A 21 -7.21 -7.53 3.11
N TYR A 22 -6.53 -6.63 3.83
CA TYR A 22 -5.33 -6.02 3.28
C TYR A 22 -4.16 -7.02 3.21
N VAL A 23 -3.32 -6.85 2.20
CA VAL A 23 -2.08 -7.61 2.03
C VAL A 23 -0.89 -6.68 2.18
N ARG A 24 0.17 -7.19 2.80
CA ARG A 24 1.46 -6.52 2.86
C ARG A 24 2.47 -7.33 2.06
N PHE A 25 3.21 -6.66 1.20
CA PHE A 25 4.24 -7.28 0.38
C PHE A 25 5.41 -6.33 0.19
N PRO A 26 6.64 -6.84 0.04
CA PRO A 26 7.80 -6.01 -0.27
C PRO A 26 7.75 -5.53 -1.72
N CYS A 27 8.14 -4.28 -1.96
CA CYS A 27 8.31 -3.76 -3.31
C CYS A 27 9.43 -4.52 -4.05
N PRO A 28 9.23 -4.98 -5.30
CA PRO A 28 10.26 -5.71 -6.06
C PRO A 28 11.46 -4.85 -6.45
N GLN A 29 11.34 -3.52 -6.41
CA GLN A 29 12.42 -2.60 -6.78
C GLN A 29 13.31 -2.20 -5.59
N CYS A 30 12.73 -1.97 -4.42
CA CYS A 30 13.46 -1.42 -3.27
C CYS A 30 13.26 -2.18 -1.95
N GLY A 31 12.39 -3.20 -1.93
CA GLY A 31 12.08 -3.96 -0.71
C GLY A 31 11.24 -3.21 0.32
N THR A 32 10.71 -2.02 0.00
CA THR A 32 9.82 -1.29 0.92
C THR A 32 8.55 -2.08 1.20
N GLU A 33 8.15 -2.19 2.47
CA GLU A 33 6.89 -2.84 2.84
C GLU A 33 5.69 -2.00 2.37
N LEU A 34 4.87 -2.59 1.51
CA LEU A 34 3.73 -1.96 0.87
C LEU A 34 2.43 -2.61 1.33
N GLY A 35 1.47 -1.80 1.75
CA GLY A 35 0.12 -2.26 2.12
C GLY A 35 -0.89 -1.94 1.03
N ARG A 36 -1.69 -2.94 0.62
CA ARG A 36 -2.80 -2.77 -0.32
C ARG A 36 -4.09 -3.38 0.18
N CYS A 37 -5.21 -2.71 -0.06
CA CYS A 37 -6.53 -3.23 0.21
C CYS A 37 -7.00 -4.19 -0.90
N THR A 38 -7.94 -5.09 -0.56
CA THR A 38 -8.54 -6.03 -1.51
C THR A 38 -9.14 -5.33 -2.73
N ALA A 39 -9.79 -4.18 -2.53
CA ALA A 39 -10.44 -3.44 -3.61
C ALA A 39 -9.44 -2.98 -4.68
N CYS A 40 -8.29 -2.40 -4.29
CA CYS A 40 -7.26 -2.00 -5.26
C CYS A 40 -6.60 -3.22 -5.92
N ARG A 41 -6.47 -4.33 -5.19
CA ARG A 41 -5.95 -5.59 -5.75
C ARG A 41 -6.90 -6.19 -6.80
N HIS A 42 -8.21 -6.23 -6.51
CA HIS A 42 -9.23 -6.71 -7.44
C HIS A 42 -9.33 -5.85 -8.70
N GLN A 43 -9.11 -4.55 -8.56
CA GLN A 43 -9.14 -3.60 -9.68
C GLN A 43 -7.79 -3.49 -10.41
N SER A 44 -6.75 -4.20 -9.95
CA SER A 44 -5.37 -4.04 -10.45
C SER A 44 -4.98 -2.57 -10.60
N ASN A 45 -5.42 -1.76 -9.63
CA ASN A 45 -5.29 -0.31 -9.72
C ASN A 45 -3.82 0.05 -9.55
N THR A 46 -3.28 1.04 -10.24
CA THR A 46 -1.86 1.37 -10.08
C THR A 46 -1.50 1.83 -8.65
N TYR A 47 -0.32 1.44 -8.16
CA TYR A 47 0.29 1.95 -6.95
C TYR A 47 1.61 2.62 -7.25
N LYS A 48 1.92 3.64 -6.44
CA LYS A 48 3.25 4.24 -6.39
C LYS A 48 3.96 3.83 -5.10
N CYS A 49 5.14 3.25 -5.23
CA CYS A 49 5.99 2.98 -4.07
C CYS A 49 6.51 4.30 -3.48
N PRO A 50 6.31 4.58 -2.19
CA PRO A 50 6.83 5.79 -1.56
C PRO A 50 8.36 5.77 -1.35
N GLY A 51 8.99 4.59 -1.44
CA GLY A 51 10.43 4.44 -1.25
C GLY A 51 11.23 4.73 -2.53
N CYS A 52 10.83 4.17 -3.67
CA CYS A 52 11.56 4.30 -4.94
C CYS A 52 10.76 5.01 -6.05
N GLY A 53 9.48 5.31 -5.84
CA GLY A 53 8.61 5.90 -6.86
C GLY A 53 8.13 4.92 -7.92
N PHE A 54 8.40 3.61 -7.79
CA PHE A 54 7.96 2.58 -8.74
C PHE A 54 6.43 2.58 -8.86
N GLU A 55 5.93 2.65 -10.09
CA GLU A 55 4.51 2.58 -10.41
C GLU A 55 4.18 1.22 -11.05
N GLY A 56 3.40 0.42 -10.34
CA GLY A 56 2.97 -0.92 -10.78
C GLY A 56 1.46 -1.11 -10.61
N PRO A 57 0.86 -2.13 -11.23
CA PRO A 57 -0.56 -2.46 -11.07
C PRO A 57 -0.89 -3.19 -9.76
#